data_AF-A0A6J0WRE1-F1
#
_entry.id   AF-A0A6J0WRE1-F1
#
_cell.length_a   1.000
_cell.length_b   1.000
_cell.length_c   1.000
_cell.angle_alpha   90.00
_cell.angle_beta   90.00
_cell.angle_gamma   90.00
#
_symmetry.space_group_name_H-M   'P 1'
#
loop_
_entity.id
_entity.type
_entity.pdbx_description
1 polymer ?
#
loop_
_entity_poly.entity_id
_entity_poly.type
_entity_poly.pdbx_seq_one_letter_code
_entity_poly.pdbx_strand_id
1 'polypeptide(L)'
;MIMEIRGAWVWGPVWGKCGGWAPRKSCTLLDPDRAALRGPGRPPASHAGSAVPVGVPWRPPRGRKIPGGPRPPPGGGGRARRPAGGTVPPSQFPEARKFPGGGGSPRGSRPEAGPRRARRILRQLRGGLLVFFLVAFKPVRAADWNLRLPSVPLGASPPADGETILKGLQSIFQEQGMTESVHTWQDHGYLATYINKNGSFANLRIYPHGLVLLDLQSYDGDAQGKEVDSLLNKVEERMKELSQDSTERVKRLPPIVRGGAIDRYWPTADGRLVEYDIDKVVYDEDSPYQNIKILHSKQFGNILILSGDVNLAESDLAYTRAIMGSGKEDYSGKDVLILGGGDGGILCEIVKLKPKMVTMVEIDQMVIDGCKKYMRKTCGDVLDNLKGDCYQVLIEDCIPVLKRYAKEGREFDYVINDLTAVPISTSPEEDSTWEFLRLILDLSMKVLKQDGKYFTQGNCVNLTEALSLYEEQLGRLYCPVEFSKEIVCVPSYLELWVFYTVWKKAKP
;
A
#
# COMPACT_ATOMS: atom_id res chain seq x y z
N MET A 1 39.13 4.18 10.83
CA MET A 1 37.96 4.93 11.33
C MET A 1 36.86 4.75 10.29
N ILE A 2 36.00 3.76 10.48
CA ILE A 2 34.95 3.34 9.52
C ILE A 2 33.61 3.76 10.12
N MET A 3 32.82 4.53 9.37
CA MET A 3 31.53 5.04 9.84
C MET A 3 30.43 4.19 9.21
N GLU A 4 29.99 3.18 9.96
CA GLU A 4 28.96 2.22 9.55
C GLU A 4 27.58 2.90 9.49
N ILE A 5 27.10 3.24 8.30
CA ILE A 5 25.76 3.78 8.10
C ILE A 5 24.77 2.61 8.10
N ARG A 6 24.13 2.38 9.26
CA ARG A 6 23.04 1.42 9.39
C ARG A 6 21.79 1.93 8.66
N GLY A 7 21.53 1.36 7.49
CA GLY A 7 20.25 1.52 6.80
C GLY A 7 19.09 1.00 7.64
N ALA A 8 17.92 1.64 7.51
CA ALA A 8 16.71 1.18 8.17
C ALA A 8 16.26 -0.16 7.55
N TRP A 9 16.23 -1.21 8.36
CA TRP A 9 15.67 -2.49 7.96
C TRP A 9 14.14 -2.42 8.06
N VAL A 10 13.46 -2.71 6.96
CA VAL A 10 12.03 -3.07 6.98
C VAL A 10 11.94 -4.38 7.76
N TRP A 11 11.20 -4.37 8.87
CA TRP A 11 11.02 -5.56 9.69
C TRP A 11 10.01 -6.50 9.04
N GLY A 12 10.50 -7.63 8.53
CA GLY A 12 9.68 -8.84 8.38
C GLY A 12 9.25 -9.37 9.75
N PRO A 13 8.29 -10.31 9.81
CA PRO A 13 7.64 -10.72 11.05
C PRO A 13 8.63 -11.23 12.11
N VAL A 14 8.45 -10.73 13.33
CA VAL A 14 9.29 -11.03 14.49
C VAL A 14 9.15 -12.50 14.88
N TRP A 15 10.21 -13.28 14.66
CA TRP A 15 10.30 -14.64 15.22
C TRP A 15 10.47 -14.56 16.74
N GLY A 16 9.40 -14.87 17.47
CA GLY A 16 9.43 -15.06 18.91
C GLY A 16 10.36 -16.21 19.30
N LYS A 17 11.22 -15.97 20.30
CA LYS A 17 12.15 -16.99 20.82
C LYS A 17 11.38 -18.07 21.60
N CYS A 18 11.05 -19.19 20.95
CA CYS A 18 10.71 -20.41 21.67
C CYS A 18 11.96 -20.96 22.37
N GLY A 19 11.95 -20.96 23.71
CA GLY A 19 13.05 -21.48 24.51
C GLY A 19 12.97 -23.00 24.74
N GLY A 20 14.11 -23.59 25.13
CA GLY A 20 14.13 -24.85 25.90
C GLY A 20 13.98 -26.15 25.11
N TRP A 21 15.04 -26.61 24.46
CA TRP A 21 15.19 -28.04 24.13
C TRP A 21 15.61 -28.84 25.37
N ALA A 22 14.88 -29.92 25.67
CA ALA A 22 15.34 -31.00 26.54
C ALA A 22 14.84 -32.37 26.00
N PRO A 23 15.67 -33.43 25.90
CA PRO A 23 15.33 -34.62 25.12
C PRO A 23 14.92 -35.85 25.97
N ARG A 24 14.05 -36.70 25.42
CA ARG A 24 13.86 -38.15 25.72
C ARG A 24 13.12 -38.78 24.52
N LYS A 25 13.77 -39.59 23.68
CA LYS A 25 14.01 -41.04 23.81
C LYS A 25 12.76 -41.94 23.65
N SER A 26 12.65 -42.51 22.43
CA SER A 26 12.32 -43.90 22.08
C SER A 26 11.07 -44.59 22.66
N CYS A 27 10.22 -45.09 21.75
CA CYS A 27 9.78 -46.49 21.76
C CYS A 27 9.42 -46.98 20.33
N THR A 28 9.41 -48.29 20.11
CA THR A 28 9.49 -48.94 18.79
C THR A 28 8.35 -49.93 18.49
N LEU A 29 7.97 -49.99 17.20
CA LEU A 29 7.54 -51.16 16.40
C LEU A 29 6.22 -51.92 16.70
N LEU A 30 5.46 -52.12 15.59
CA LEU A 30 4.56 -53.25 15.21
C LEU A 30 3.26 -53.45 16.03
N ASP A 31 2.08 -53.64 15.42
CA ASP A 31 1.70 -54.74 14.50
C ASP A 31 0.57 -54.35 13.49
N PRO A 32 0.21 -55.18 12.47
CA PRO A 32 -0.73 -54.84 11.39
C PRO A 32 -2.16 -55.45 11.55
N ASP A 33 -2.88 -55.60 10.43
CA ASP A 33 -4.18 -56.26 10.22
C ASP A 33 -5.48 -55.57 10.69
N ARG A 34 -6.13 -54.85 9.76
CA ARG A 34 -7.42 -55.25 9.13
C ARG A 34 -8.04 -54.14 8.28
N ALA A 35 -8.01 -54.28 6.95
CA ALA A 35 -8.92 -53.57 6.05
C ALA A 35 -9.11 -54.33 4.73
N ALA A 36 -10.15 -55.17 4.67
CA ALA A 36 -10.65 -55.74 3.43
C ALA A 36 -12.19 -55.68 3.43
N LEU A 37 -12.77 -55.14 2.36
CA LEU A 37 -14.11 -55.38 1.79
C LEU A 37 -14.71 -54.09 1.18
N ARG A 38 -14.59 -53.94 -0.15
CA ARG A 38 -15.72 -53.86 -1.09
C ARG A 38 -15.24 -53.64 -2.54
N GLY A 39 -15.88 -54.36 -3.46
CA GLY A 39 -15.60 -54.34 -4.90
C GLY A 39 -16.31 -53.21 -5.68
N PRO A 40 -16.21 -53.22 -7.03
CA PRO A 40 -16.20 -52.00 -7.84
C PRO A 40 -17.55 -51.60 -8.47
N GLY A 41 -17.69 -50.31 -8.79
CA GLY A 41 -18.78 -49.72 -9.57
C GLY A 41 -18.26 -48.77 -10.67
N ARG A 42 -18.95 -48.73 -11.81
CA ARG A 42 -18.50 -48.09 -13.07
C ARG A 42 -18.65 -46.55 -13.09
N PRO A 43 -17.90 -45.82 -13.96
CA PRO A 43 -18.11 -44.40 -14.22
C PRO A 43 -19.16 -44.15 -15.33
N PRO A 44 -19.94 -43.05 -15.26
CA PRO A 44 -20.56 -42.39 -16.41
C PRO A 44 -19.61 -41.28 -16.93
N ALA A 45 -19.22 -41.24 -18.20
CA ALA A 45 -19.98 -40.99 -19.43
C ALA A 45 -19.89 -39.51 -19.87
N SER A 46 -19.39 -39.30 -21.08
CA SER A 46 -19.13 -38.01 -21.70
C SER A 46 -20.37 -37.45 -22.41
N HIS A 47 -20.55 -36.12 -22.35
CA HIS A 47 -21.43 -35.38 -23.27
C HIS A 47 -20.69 -34.18 -23.85
N ALA A 48 -20.92 -33.94 -25.14
CA ALA A 48 -20.33 -32.89 -25.93
C ALA A 48 -21.44 -32.06 -26.59
N GLY A 49 -21.14 -30.80 -26.92
CA GLY A 49 -22.10 -29.83 -27.47
C GLY A 49 -22.63 -28.89 -26.38
N SER A 50 -22.68 -27.58 -26.57
CA SER A 50 -22.45 -26.79 -27.79
C SER A 50 -21.85 -25.42 -27.47
N ALA A 51 -21.03 -24.89 -28.38
CA ALA A 51 -20.51 -23.53 -28.30
C ALA A 51 -21.43 -22.56 -29.04
N VAL A 52 -21.65 -21.37 -28.46
CA VAL A 52 -22.31 -20.23 -29.11
C VAL A 52 -21.31 -19.07 -29.16
N PRO A 53 -21.08 -18.44 -30.33
CA PRO A 53 -19.99 -17.48 -30.47
C PRO A 53 -20.31 -16.11 -29.87
N VAL A 54 -19.35 -15.55 -29.13
CA VAL A 54 -19.37 -14.15 -28.68
C VAL A 54 -18.85 -13.27 -29.80
N GLY A 55 -19.67 -12.34 -30.32
CA GLY A 55 -19.22 -11.47 -31.41
C GLY A 55 -20.25 -10.49 -31.96
N VAL A 56 -20.56 -9.42 -31.22
CA VAL A 56 -21.16 -8.19 -31.79
C VAL A 56 -20.48 -6.97 -31.15
N PRO A 57 -19.82 -6.08 -31.93
CA PRO A 57 -19.20 -4.88 -31.39
C PRO A 57 -20.25 -3.80 -31.08
N TRP A 58 -20.19 -3.24 -29.87
CA TRP A 58 -21.08 -2.18 -29.42
C TRP A 58 -20.77 -0.86 -30.16
N ARG A 59 -21.79 -0.25 -30.80
CA ARG A 59 -21.68 1.08 -31.42
C ARG A 59 -22.33 2.14 -30.52
N PRO A 60 -21.72 3.33 -30.35
CA PRO A 60 -22.32 4.39 -29.55
C PRO A 60 -23.55 4.98 -30.25
N PRO A 61 -24.66 5.26 -29.54
CA PRO A 61 -25.83 5.90 -30.13
C PRO A 61 -25.50 7.35 -30.50
N ARG A 62 -25.75 7.73 -31.77
CA ARG A 62 -25.72 9.12 -32.22
C ARG A 62 -26.85 9.91 -31.55
N GLY A 63 -26.55 11.16 -31.19
CA GLY A 63 -27.41 11.95 -30.31
C GLY A 63 -28.82 12.25 -30.85
N ARG A 64 -29.76 12.39 -29.92
CA ARG A 64 -31.04 13.08 -30.15
C ARG A 64 -31.00 14.47 -29.52
N LYS A 65 -31.41 15.48 -30.30
CA LYS A 65 -31.61 16.85 -29.84
C LYS A 65 -32.78 16.88 -28.84
N ILE A 66 -32.61 17.57 -27.72
CA ILE A 66 -33.71 18.02 -26.86
C ILE A 66 -33.99 19.49 -27.21
N PRO A 67 -35.23 19.92 -27.47
CA PRO A 67 -35.54 21.31 -27.78
C PRO A 67 -35.44 22.19 -26.53
N GLY A 68 -34.82 23.37 -26.67
CA GLY A 68 -34.60 24.29 -25.55
C GLY A 68 -35.85 25.11 -25.20
N GLY A 69 -36.14 25.20 -23.90
CA GLY A 69 -37.04 26.20 -23.32
C GLY A 69 -36.36 27.57 -23.15
N PRO A 70 -37.14 28.66 -22.91
CA PRO A 70 -36.66 30.03 -23.12
C PRO A 70 -35.78 30.59 -22.00
N ARG A 71 -34.88 31.52 -22.38
CA ARG A 71 -34.09 32.35 -21.47
C ARG A 71 -34.95 33.48 -20.85
N PRO A 72 -34.75 33.86 -19.58
CA PRO A 72 -35.14 35.18 -19.08
C PRO A 72 -34.15 36.28 -19.52
N PRO A 73 -34.57 37.56 -19.59
CA PRO A 73 -33.75 38.68 -20.05
C PRO A 73 -32.81 39.26 -18.96
N PRO A 74 -31.83 40.12 -19.33
CA PRO A 74 -30.80 40.60 -18.42
C PRO A 74 -31.09 41.99 -17.79
N GLY A 75 -30.40 42.28 -16.68
CA GLY A 75 -30.10 43.65 -16.23
C GLY A 75 -30.79 44.11 -14.94
N GLY A 76 -30.02 44.65 -13.99
CA GLY A 76 -30.54 45.16 -12.73
C GLY A 76 -29.45 45.45 -11.69
N GLY A 77 -28.55 46.41 -11.96
CA GLY A 77 -27.49 46.77 -11.03
C GLY A 77 -27.99 47.58 -9.83
N GLY A 78 -27.80 47.08 -8.60
CA GLY A 78 -28.13 47.78 -7.36
C GLY A 78 -26.90 47.98 -6.46
N ARG A 79 -26.43 49.22 -6.34
CA ARG A 79 -25.36 49.59 -5.39
C ARG A 79 -25.93 49.67 -3.96
N ALA A 80 -25.44 48.85 -3.03
CA ALA A 80 -25.59 49.09 -1.60
C ALA A 80 -24.33 49.77 -1.03
N ARG A 81 -24.51 50.85 -0.25
CA ARG A 81 -23.42 51.67 0.30
C ARG A 81 -22.96 51.13 1.66
N ARG A 82 -21.65 51.22 1.94
CA ARG A 82 -21.11 51.21 3.30
C ARG A 82 -21.48 52.51 4.03
N PRO A 83 -21.64 52.50 5.37
CA PRO A 83 -21.28 53.61 6.22
C PRO A 83 -19.81 53.51 6.66
N ALA A 84 -19.06 54.61 6.55
CA ALA A 84 -17.97 54.93 7.46
C ALA A 84 -18.58 55.64 8.70
N GLY A 85 -17.91 55.79 9.84
CA GLY A 85 -16.57 55.38 10.25
C GLY A 85 -16.31 55.89 11.69
N GLY A 86 -15.11 55.68 12.23
CA GLY A 86 -14.71 56.19 13.54
C GLY A 86 -13.21 56.05 13.74
N THR A 87 -12.54 57.12 14.17
CA THR A 87 -11.07 57.25 14.23
C THR A 87 -10.58 57.69 15.61
N VAL A 88 -9.26 57.55 15.86
CA VAL A 88 -8.43 58.19 16.91
C VAL A 88 -8.44 57.51 18.30
N PRO A 89 -7.31 57.42 19.07
CA PRO A 89 -5.87 57.24 18.76
C PRO A 89 -5.22 56.07 19.57
N PRO A 90 -3.87 55.83 19.51
CA PRO A 90 -3.19 54.86 20.39
C PRO A 90 -2.52 55.49 21.63
N SER A 91 -2.48 54.78 22.77
CA SER A 91 -1.70 55.20 23.95
C SER A 91 -1.17 54.05 24.83
N GLN A 92 0.16 53.95 24.88
CA GLN A 92 1.02 53.73 26.06
C GLN A 92 0.98 52.40 26.87
N PHE A 93 2.20 51.86 27.07
CA PHE A 93 2.60 50.94 28.14
C PHE A 93 2.52 51.60 29.53
N PRO A 94 2.62 50.80 30.61
CA PRO A 94 3.73 51.06 31.54
C PRO A 94 4.52 49.82 31.99
N GLU A 95 5.68 50.08 32.62
CA GLU A 95 6.71 49.10 32.99
C GLU A 95 6.56 48.47 34.40
N ALA A 96 7.28 47.36 34.55
CA ALA A 96 8.02 46.82 35.71
C ALA A 96 7.84 47.39 37.15
N ARG A 97 7.90 46.46 38.12
CA ARG A 97 8.47 46.69 39.47
C ARG A 97 9.54 45.63 39.79
N LYS A 98 10.52 46.00 40.64
CA LYS A 98 11.72 45.22 41.01
C LYS A 98 11.58 44.53 42.39
N PHE A 99 12.23 43.36 42.51
CA PHE A 99 13.08 42.79 43.60
C PHE A 99 13.02 43.34 45.05
N PRO A 100 13.30 42.53 46.11
CA PRO A 100 14.37 41.51 46.25
C PRO A 100 13.84 40.11 46.71
N GLY A 101 14.62 39.05 46.94
CA GLY A 101 16.06 38.79 46.88
C GLY A 101 16.50 37.88 48.05
N GLY A 102 17.05 36.69 47.77
CA GLY A 102 17.47 35.71 48.79
C GLY A 102 17.97 34.42 48.15
N GLY A 103 19.16 33.94 48.54
CA GLY A 103 19.86 32.85 47.85
C GLY A 103 19.70 31.46 48.50
N GLY A 104 19.96 30.42 47.71
CA GLY A 104 20.00 29.03 48.16
C GLY A 104 20.30 28.05 47.01
N SER A 105 21.50 27.44 47.06
CA SER A 105 21.87 26.24 46.29
C SER A 105 21.83 25.05 47.28
N PRO A 106 21.84 23.74 46.89
CA PRO A 106 22.22 23.23 45.57
C PRO A 106 21.50 21.95 45.06
N ARG A 107 21.99 21.42 43.92
CA ARG A 107 21.84 20.05 43.36
C ARG A 107 20.47 19.62 42.82
N GLY A 108 20.44 19.34 41.52
CA GLY A 108 19.33 18.64 40.83
C GLY A 108 19.67 18.39 39.36
N SER A 109 19.92 17.12 39.03
CA SER A 109 20.05 16.49 37.70
C SER A 109 19.68 17.32 36.44
N ARG A 110 20.62 17.47 35.51
CA ARG A 110 20.32 17.75 34.09
C ARG A 110 19.66 16.50 33.46
N PRO A 111 18.52 16.62 32.75
CA PRO A 111 18.12 15.62 31.77
C PRO A 111 18.92 15.80 30.48
N GLU A 112 19.29 14.69 29.85
CA GLU A 112 20.05 14.68 28.59
C GLU A 112 19.22 15.23 27.43
N ALA A 113 19.81 16.13 26.64
CA ALA A 113 19.19 16.65 25.43
C ALA A 113 19.30 15.62 24.29
N GLY A 114 18.29 14.75 24.17
CA GLY A 114 18.15 13.80 23.07
C GLY A 114 18.09 14.44 21.67
N PRO A 115 18.18 13.64 20.60
CA PRO A 115 18.68 14.08 19.28
C PRO A 115 17.68 14.88 18.41
N ARG A 116 17.05 15.93 18.95
CA ARG A 116 16.13 16.82 18.20
C ARG A 116 16.82 17.90 17.34
N ARG A 117 18.16 17.98 17.35
CA ARG A 117 18.93 18.94 16.53
C ARG A 117 19.56 18.35 15.26
N ALA A 118 19.67 17.04 15.14
CA ALA A 118 20.35 16.38 14.02
C ALA A 118 19.53 16.34 12.71
N ARG A 119 18.19 16.31 12.78
CA ARG A 119 17.33 16.24 11.57
C ARG A 119 17.05 17.58 10.88
N ARG A 120 17.57 18.70 11.39
CA ARG A 120 17.42 20.03 10.76
C ARG A 120 18.56 20.40 9.80
N ILE A 121 19.60 19.56 9.70
CA ILE A 121 20.74 19.72 8.77
C ILE A 121 20.73 18.55 7.77
N LEU A 122 19.62 18.41 7.02
CA LEU A 122 19.48 17.44 5.93
C LEU A 122 18.44 17.89 4.88
N ARG A 123 18.27 19.20 4.70
CA ARG A 123 17.39 19.84 3.69
C ARG A 123 18.17 20.64 2.62
N GLN A 124 19.44 20.28 2.36
CA GLN A 124 20.30 20.88 1.34
C GLN A 124 21.10 19.86 0.50
N LEU A 125 20.50 18.71 0.21
CA LEU A 125 20.93 17.86 -0.92
C LEU A 125 19.75 17.77 -1.89
N ARG A 126 19.80 18.57 -2.96
CA ARG A 126 18.86 18.51 -4.09
C ARG A 126 19.48 17.65 -5.19
N GLY A 127 18.68 16.73 -5.72
CA GLY A 127 18.77 16.27 -7.11
C GLY A 127 19.96 15.38 -7.45
N GLY A 128 19.75 14.07 -7.35
CA GLY A 128 20.31 13.09 -8.29
C GLY A 128 19.18 12.13 -8.64
N LEU A 129 18.83 12.00 -9.93
CA LEU A 129 17.78 11.08 -10.37
C LEU A 129 18.45 9.74 -10.72
N LEU A 130 18.36 8.78 -9.80
CA LEU A 130 19.06 7.52 -9.94
C LEU A 130 18.19 6.54 -10.73
N VAL A 131 18.41 6.42 -12.04
CA VAL A 131 17.61 5.52 -12.90
C VAL A 131 18.32 4.18 -13.06
N PHE A 132 17.67 3.08 -12.68
CA PHE A 132 18.16 1.71 -12.83
C PHE A 132 17.55 1.00 -14.02
N PHE A 133 18.39 0.40 -14.85
CA PHE A 133 17.97 -0.49 -15.93
C PHE A 133 18.53 -1.88 -15.66
N LEU A 134 17.68 -2.90 -15.58
CA LEU A 134 18.09 -4.30 -15.56
C LEU A 134 17.76 -4.94 -16.91
N VAL A 135 18.79 -5.40 -17.61
CA VAL A 135 18.63 -6.25 -18.81
C VAL A 135 19.25 -7.62 -18.56
N ALA A 136 18.44 -8.67 -18.71
CA ALA A 136 18.87 -10.07 -18.52
C ALA A 136 18.79 -10.87 -19.83
N PHE A 137 19.85 -11.61 -20.15
CA PHE A 137 19.96 -12.51 -21.31
C PHE A 137 20.24 -13.95 -20.87
N LYS A 138 19.69 -14.96 -21.56
CA LYS A 138 19.95 -16.39 -21.33
C LYS A 138 19.99 -17.19 -22.67
N PRO A 139 21.07 -17.95 -22.96
CA PRO A 139 21.11 -19.01 -23.95
C PRO A 139 21.06 -20.43 -23.33
N VAL A 140 20.72 -21.41 -24.18
CA VAL A 140 20.57 -22.87 -24.00
C VAL A 140 21.59 -23.51 -23.01
N ARG A 141 21.26 -24.41 -22.04
CA ARG A 141 20.03 -25.12 -21.60
C ARG A 141 20.12 -25.55 -20.11
N ALA A 142 18.97 -25.72 -19.43
CA ALA A 142 18.72 -26.44 -18.15
C ALA A 142 19.52 -26.06 -16.87
N ALA A 143 18.92 -25.99 -15.67
CA ALA A 143 17.62 -26.48 -15.22
C ALA A 143 16.70 -25.36 -14.67
N ASP A 144 15.39 -25.50 -14.90
CA ASP A 144 14.36 -24.64 -14.28
C ASP A 144 13.79 -25.31 -13.03
N TRP A 145 13.58 -24.53 -11.97
CA TRP A 145 12.91 -24.98 -10.75
C TRP A 145 11.38 -24.81 -10.85
N ASN A 146 10.69 -25.80 -11.40
CA ASN A 146 9.53 -26.45 -10.74
C ASN A 146 8.83 -27.53 -11.59
N LEU A 147 8.41 -28.60 -10.89
CA LEU A 147 7.43 -29.63 -11.28
C LEU A 147 7.73 -30.51 -12.52
N ARG A 148 7.98 -31.80 -12.20
CA ARG A 148 8.13 -33.01 -13.03
C ARG A 148 7.45 -33.01 -14.42
N LEU A 149 8.22 -33.34 -15.47
CA LEU A 149 8.14 -34.58 -16.29
C LEU A 149 9.26 -34.57 -17.38
N PRO A 150 9.63 -35.71 -18.01
CA PRO A 150 10.94 -35.86 -18.66
C PRO A 150 10.97 -35.50 -20.15
N SER A 151 12.11 -35.01 -20.65
CA SER A 151 12.44 -35.00 -22.09
C SER A 151 13.95 -35.08 -22.36
N VAL A 152 14.29 -35.73 -23.49
CA VAL A 152 15.64 -36.16 -23.92
C VAL A 152 16.41 -35.00 -24.60
N PRO A 153 17.76 -34.96 -24.57
CA PRO A 153 18.52 -33.91 -25.26
C PRO A 153 18.54 -34.10 -26.78
N LEU A 154 18.38 -32.98 -27.49
CA LEU A 154 18.78 -32.79 -28.88
C LEU A 154 19.70 -31.57 -28.94
N GLY A 155 20.74 -31.66 -29.78
CA GLY A 155 21.90 -30.77 -29.72
C GLY A 155 21.60 -29.31 -30.09
N ALA A 156 22.33 -28.41 -29.43
CA ALA A 156 22.46 -27.00 -29.78
C ALA A 156 23.95 -26.61 -29.72
N SER A 157 24.34 -25.53 -30.39
CA SER A 157 25.71 -25.00 -30.33
C SER A 157 26.08 -24.62 -28.89
N PRO A 158 27.39 -24.62 -28.53
CA PRO A 158 27.81 -24.07 -27.26
C PRO A 158 27.34 -22.60 -27.15
N PRO A 159 26.86 -22.15 -25.96
CA PRO A 159 26.60 -20.74 -25.74
C PRO A 159 27.89 -19.93 -25.95
N ALA A 160 27.76 -18.69 -26.41
CA ALA A 160 28.91 -17.80 -26.59
C ALA A 160 29.72 -17.73 -25.30
N ASP A 161 31.03 -17.98 -25.41
CA ASP A 161 31.93 -18.02 -24.26
C ASP A 161 31.93 -16.67 -23.51
N GLY A 162 32.07 -16.73 -22.18
CA GLY A 162 31.96 -15.54 -21.33
C GLY A 162 33.03 -14.48 -21.61
N GLU A 163 34.23 -14.89 -22.01
CA GLU A 163 35.30 -13.96 -22.42
C GLU A 163 34.99 -13.33 -23.78
N THR A 164 34.36 -14.10 -24.67
CA THR A 164 33.87 -13.61 -25.98
C THR A 164 32.75 -12.59 -25.83
N ILE A 165 31.79 -12.82 -24.92
CA ILE A 165 30.74 -11.84 -24.60
C ILE A 165 31.35 -10.56 -24.01
N LEU A 166 32.28 -10.69 -23.06
CA LEU A 166 32.96 -9.55 -22.44
C LEU A 166 33.66 -8.68 -23.48
N LYS A 167 34.57 -9.26 -24.28
CA LYS A 167 35.28 -8.56 -25.36
C LYS A 167 34.35 -8.00 -26.43
N GLY A 168 33.27 -8.73 -26.71
CA GLY A 168 32.27 -8.36 -27.71
C GLY A 168 31.47 -7.10 -27.34
N LEU A 169 31.26 -6.84 -26.04
CA LEU A 169 30.52 -5.70 -25.52
C LEU A 169 31.40 -4.51 -25.11
N GLN A 170 32.70 -4.73 -24.82
CA GLN A 170 33.65 -3.71 -24.36
C GLN A 170 33.64 -2.42 -25.20
N SER A 171 33.62 -2.53 -26.55
CA SER A 171 33.67 -1.37 -27.43
C SER A 171 32.51 -0.39 -27.21
N ILE A 172 31.31 -0.88 -26.87
CA ILE A 172 30.13 -0.04 -26.66
C ILE A 172 30.35 0.96 -25.51
N PHE A 173 31.02 0.54 -24.44
CA PHE A 173 31.30 1.39 -23.28
C PHE A 173 32.55 2.25 -23.48
N GLN A 174 33.57 1.71 -24.16
CA GLN A 174 34.81 2.44 -24.47
C GLN A 174 34.59 3.58 -25.49
N GLU A 175 33.70 3.40 -26.47
CA GLU A 175 33.25 4.47 -27.40
C GLU A 175 32.62 5.66 -26.68
N GLN A 176 31.98 5.43 -25.52
CA GLN A 176 31.37 6.47 -24.68
C GLN A 176 32.40 7.10 -23.71
N GLY A 177 33.68 6.73 -23.81
CA GLY A 177 34.74 7.25 -22.95
C GLY A 177 34.67 6.77 -21.49
N MET A 178 33.94 5.68 -21.22
CA MET A 178 33.86 5.08 -19.89
C MET A 178 35.15 4.33 -19.54
N THR A 179 35.58 4.46 -18.28
CA THR A 179 36.74 3.73 -17.74
C THR A 179 36.32 2.35 -17.26
N GLU A 180 36.96 1.30 -17.76
CA GLU A 180 36.66 -0.10 -17.44
C GLU A 180 37.51 -0.64 -16.29
N SER A 181 36.91 -1.48 -15.44
CA SER A 181 37.57 -2.34 -14.47
C SER A 181 36.93 -3.73 -14.50
N VAL A 182 37.71 -4.78 -14.73
CA VAL A 182 37.22 -6.17 -14.82
C VAL A 182 37.68 -6.96 -13.61
N HIS A 183 36.73 -7.58 -12.90
CA HIS A 183 36.99 -8.60 -11.89
C HIS A 183 36.61 -9.98 -12.45
N THR A 184 37.49 -10.97 -12.26
CA THR A 184 37.28 -12.36 -12.69
C THR A 184 37.23 -13.30 -11.48
N TRP A 185 36.44 -14.37 -11.58
CA TRP A 185 36.42 -15.46 -10.61
C TRP A 185 36.51 -16.78 -11.35
N GLN A 186 37.38 -17.66 -10.87
CA GLN A 186 37.68 -18.96 -11.48
C GLN A 186 36.41 -19.75 -11.89
N ASP A 187 35.44 -19.87 -10.97
CA ASP A 187 34.19 -20.63 -11.21
C ASP A 187 32.93 -19.75 -11.21
N HIS A 188 33.07 -18.41 -11.21
CA HIS A 188 31.93 -17.47 -11.13
C HIS A 188 31.94 -16.38 -12.20
N GLY A 189 32.73 -16.54 -13.27
CA GLY A 189 32.71 -15.66 -14.44
C GLY A 189 33.23 -14.26 -14.17
N TYR A 190 32.58 -13.26 -14.77
CA TYR A 190 33.12 -11.90 -14.92
C TYR A 190 32.18 -10.84 -14.33
N LEU A 191 32.75 -9.77 -13.77
CA LEU A 191 32.09 -8.50 -13.49
C LEU A 191 32.94 -7.38 -14.09
N ALA A 192 32.43 -6.72 -15.13
CA ALA A 192 33.03 -5.51 -15.66
C ALA A 192 32.25 -4.29 -15.16
N THR A 193 32.94 -3.37 -14.51
CA THR A 193 32.40 -2.09 -14.07
C THR A 193 32.94 -0.99 -14.99
N TYR A 194 32.04 -0.22 -15.57
CA TYR A 194 32.34 0.91 -16.46
C TYR A 194 31.91 2.20 -15.76
N ILE A 195 32.81 3.16 -15.61
CA ILE A 195 32.55 4.44 -14.91
C ILE A 195 32.71 5.60 -15.90
N ASN A 196 31.70 6.46 -15.99
CA ASN A 196 31.72 7.67 -16.80
C ASN A 196 32.12 8.90 -15.96
N LYS A 197 32.69 9.91 -16.61
CA LYS A 197 33.13 11.18 -15.99
C LYS A 197 31.99 12.01 -15.43
N ASN A 198 30.76 11.81 -15.91
CA ASN A 198 29.54 12.45 -15.40
C ASN A 198 28.97 11.76 -14.13
N GLY A 199 29.65 10.72 -13.61
CA GLY A 199 29.21 9.99 -12.41
C GLY A 199 28.22 8.85 -12.69
N SER A 200 27.81 8.64 -13.95
CA SER A 200 27.09 7.41 -14.32
C SER A 200 28.03 6.20 -14.34
N PHE A 201 27.47 5.01 -14.11
CA PHE A 201 28.22 3.77 -14.25
C PHE A 201 27.33 2.62 -14.75
N ALA A 202 27.98 1.59 -15.28
CA ALA A 202 27.35 0.35 -15.67
C ALA A 202 28.10 -0.86 -15.07
N ASN A 203 27.37 -1.88 -14.65
CA ASN A 203 27.91 -3.17 -14.23
C ASN A 203 27.42 -4.24 -15.21
N LEU A 204 28.36 -4.88 -15.91
CA LEU A 204 28.11 -6.03 -16.76
C LEU A 204 28.54 -7.30 -16.01
N ARG A 205 27.57 -8.11 -15.58
CA ARG A 205 27.80 -9.37 -14.88
C ARG A 205 27.55 -10.54 -15.82
N ILE A 206 28.60 -11.30 -16.11
CA ILE A 206 28.54 -12.49 -16.98
C ILE A 206 28.77 -13.73 -16.12
N TYR A 207 27.76 -14.59 -16.03
CA TYR A 207 27.82 -15.86 -15.32
C TYR A 207 28.26 -17.01 -16.27
N PRO A 208 28.97 -18.03 -15.76
CA PRO A 208 29.47 -19.14 -16.59
C PRO A 208 28.35 -20.05 -17.15
N HIS A 209 27.13 -19.94 -16.64
CA HIS A 209 25.95 -20.69 -17.11
C HIS A 209 25.07 -19.88 -18.10
N GLY A 210 25.66 -18.93 -18.81
CA GLY A 210 25.01 -18.16 -19.88
C GLY A 210 24.13 -16.98 -19.44
N LEU A 211 23.89 -16.78 -18.14
CA LEU A 211 23.19 -15.59 -17.66
C LEU A 211 24.09 -14.35 -17.80
N VAL A 212 23.63 -13.34 -18.54
CA VAL A 212 24.25 -12.01 -18.59
C VAL A 212 23.27 -10.99 -18.02
N LEU A 213 23.73 -10.22 -17.04
CA LEU A 213 23.01 -9.07 -16.48
C LEU A 213 23.77 -7.79 -16.80
N LEU A 214 23.03 -6.77 -17.23
CA LEU A 214 23.53 -5.39 -17.32
C LEU A 214 22.69 -4.50 -16.42
N ASP A 215 23.36 -3.87 -15.45
CA ASP A 215 22.83 -2.77 -14.65
C ASP A 215 23.45 -1.46 -15.14
N LEU A 216 22.65 -0.42 -15.41
CA LEU A 216 23.14 0.94 -15.66
C LEU A 216 22.47 1.93 -14.72
N GLN A 217 23.29 2.84 -14.17
CA GLN A 217 22.89 3.88 -13.23
C GLN A 217 23.36 5.27 -13.72
N SER A 218 22.42 6.17 -13.99
CA SER A 218 22.68 7.59 -14.31
C SER A 218 22.55 8.49 -13.08
N TYR A 219 23.17 9.68 -13.13
CA TYR A 219 23.11 10.67 -12.05
C TYR A 219 22.00 11.74 -12.25
N ASP A 220 21.58 11.97 -13.50
CA ASP A 220 20.75 13.11 -13.92
C ASP A 220 19.40 12.73 -14.55
N GLY A 221 18.51 13.74 -14.61
CA GLY A 221 17.11 13.61 -15.03
C GLY A 221 16.84 13.45 -16.54
N ASP A 222 15.54 13.48 -16.89
CA ASP A 222 14.90 13.10 -18.17
C ASP A 222 15.68 13.36 -19.47
N ALA A 223 16.52 14.40 -19.54
CA ALA A 223 17.32 14.72 -20.72
C ALA A 223 18.37 13.65 -21.06
N GLN A 224 18.92 12.92 -20.08
CA GLN A 224 19.93 11.87 -20.30
C GLN A 224 19.34 10.46 -20.53
N GLY A 225 18.04 10.24 -20.30
CA GLY A 225 17.41 8.92 -20.48
C GLY A 225 17.61 8.34 -21.89
N LYS A 226 17.63 9.21 -22.91
CA LYS A 226 17.88 8.84 -24.32
C LYS A 226 19.30 8.29 -24.57
N GLU A 227 20.29 8.74 -23.82
CA GLU A 227 21.68 8.27 -23.93
C GLU A 227 21.80 6.85 -23.37
N VAL A 228 21.16 6.61 -22.22
CA VAL A 228 21.06 5.27 -21.63
C VAL A 228 20.28 4.31 -22.52
N ASP A 229 19.12 4.73 -23.04
CA ASP A 229 18.33 3.90 -23.95
C ASP A 229 19.11 3.56 -25.24
N SER A 230 19.88 4.51 -25.78
CA SER A 230 20.75 4.27 -26.93
C SER A 230 21.85 3.24 -26.63
N LEU A 231 22.48 3.32 -25.45
CA LEU A 231 23.50 2.37 -25.02
C LEU A 231 22.90 0.96 -24.85
N LEU A 232 21.74 0.84 -24.20
CA LEU A 232 21.07 -0.44 -24.02
C LEU A 232 20.63 -1.07 -25.35
N ASN A 233 20.16 -0.25 -26.30
CA ASN A 233 19.84 -0.72 -27.66
C ASN A 233 21.08 -1.28 -28.37
N LYS A 234 22.24 -0.58 -28.30
CA LYS A 234 23.52 -1.08 -28.82
C LYS A 234 23.91 -2.43 -28.19
N VAL A 235 23.71 -2.60 -26.87
CA VAL A 235 23.99 -3.86 -26.18
C VAL A 235 23.04 -4.97 -26.64
N GLU A 236 21.73 -4.70 -26.79
CA GLU A 236 20.76 -5.68 -27.28
C GLU A 236 21.03 -6.12 -28.72
N GLU A 237 21.46 -5.21 -29.60
CA GLU A 237 21.88 -5.52 -30.97
C GLU A 237 23.15 -6.37 -30.96
N ARG A 238 24.20 -5.93 -30.26
CA ARG A 238 25.48 -6.63 -30.18
C ARG A 238 25.37 -8.02 -29.53
N MET A 239 24.49 -8.19 -28.55
CA MET A 239 24.24 -9.50 -27.94
C MET A 239 23.62 -10.52 -28.91
N LYS A 240 22.84 -10.08 -29.92
CA LYS A 240 22.31 -10.97 -30.97
C LYS A 240 23.40 -11.44 -31.92
N GLU A 241 24.27 -10.51 -32.33
CA GLU A 241 25.44 -10.82 -33.16
C GLU A 241 26.37 -11.83 -32.47
N LEU A 242 26.69 -11.59 -31.19
CA LEU A 242 27.58 -12.44 -30.39
C LEU A 242 26.99 -13.83 -30.10
N SER A 243 25.66 -13.93 -29.98
CA SER A 243 24.99 -15.21 -29.73
C SER A 243 24.65 -15.99 -31.01
N GLN A 244 24.89 -15.44 -32.21
CA GLN A 244 24.43 -16.03 -33.48
C GLN A 244 22.91 -16.31 -33.46
N ASP A 245 22.13 -15.35 -32.93
CA ASP A 245 20.69 -15.47 -32.66
C ASP A 245 20.26 -16.63 -31.71
N SER A 246 21.19 -17.28 -31.00
CA SER A 246 20.86 -18.32 -30.00
C SER A 246 20.37 -17.80 -28.64
N THR A 247 20.15 -16.48 -28.52
CA THR A 247 19.58 -15.85 -27.31
C THR A 247 18.11 -16.30 -27.13
N GLU A 248 17.86 -17.22 -26.19
CA GLU A 248 16.50 -17.72 -25.92
C GLU A 248 15.57 -16.64 -25.34
N ARG A 249 16.11 -15.72 -24.54
CA ARG A 249 15.34 -14.71 -23.83
C ARG A 249 16.13 -13.44 -23.55
N VAL A 250 15.51 -12.30 -23.82
CA VAL A 250 15.90 -10.96 -23.36
C VAL A 250 14.80 -10.42 -22.46
N LYS A 251 15.17 -9.81 -21.33
CA LYS A 251 14.21 -9.10 -20.46
C LYS A 251 14.78 -7.76 -20.03
N ARG A 252 14.18 -6.67 -20.53
CA ARG A 252 14.40 -5.28 -20.09
C ARG A 252 13.17 -4.83 -19.31
N LEU A 253 13.36 -4.42 -18.06
CA LEU A 253 12.28 -3.89 -17.21
C LEU A 253 12.16 -2.36 -17.38
N PRO A 254 10.99 -1.76 -17.03
CA PRO A 254 10.89 -0.31 -16.87
C PRO A 254 11.96 0.22 -15.91
N PRO A 255 12.52 1.41 -16.16
CA PRO A 255 13.67 1.86 -15.38
C PRO A 255 13.26 2.34 -13.99
N ILE A 256 13.91 1.85 -12.93
CA ILE A 256 13.53 2.16 -11.55
C ILE A 256 14.18 3.47 -11.11
N VAL A 257 13.37 4.47 -10.76
CA VAL A 257 13.84 5.73 -10.17
C VAL A 257 14.08 5.54 -8.67
N ARG A 258 15.30 5.77 -8.20
CA ARG A 258 15.65 5.72 -6.76
C ARG A 258 16.00 7.13 -6.26
N GLY A 259 15.47 7.49 -5.09
CA GLY A 259 15.68 8.83 -4.51
C GLY A 259 14.98 9.97 -5.27
N GLY A 260 13.99 9.63 -6.12
CA GLY A 260 13.17 10.61 -6.83
C GLY A 260 12.37 11.50 -5.88
N ALA A 261 12.09 12.73 -6.31
CA ALA A 261 11.27 13.67 -5.55
C ALA A 261 9.77 13.29 -5.51
N ILE A 262 9.37 12.35 -6.37
CA ILE A 262 8.05 11.72 -6.40
C ILE A 262 8.30 10.23 -6.26
N ASP A 263 7.82 9.62 -5.18
CA ASP A 263 7.90 8.16 -5.03
C ASP A 263 6.73 7.49 -5.74
N ARG A 264 7.06 6.50 -6.56
CA ARG A 264 6.13 5.73 -7.40
C ARG A 264 6.05 4.27 -6.96
N TYR A 265 6.88 3.84 -6.01
CA TYR A 265 7.06 2.43 -5.67
C TYR A 265 6.46 2.15 -4.29
N TRP A 266 5.21 1.71 -4.29
CA TRP A 266 4.45 1.37 -3.08
C TRP A 266 4.16 -0.13 -3.09
N PRO A 267 5.02 -0.97 -2.46
CA PRO A 267 4.86 -2.42 -2.47
C PRO A 267 3.51 -2.86 -1.91
N THR A 268 2.99 -3.95 -2.44
CA THR A 268 1.72 -4.55 -1.98
C THR A 268 1.86 -5.22 -0.62
N ALA A 269 0.73 -5.54 0.03
CA ALA A 269 0.72 -6.19 1.35
C ALA A 269 1.42 -7.56 1.34
N ASP A 270 1.37 -8.28 0.22
CA ASP A 270 2.13 -9.53 0.00
C ASP A 270 3.58 -9.32 -0.48
N GLY A 271 4.09 -8.08 -0.44
CA GLY A 271 5.50 -7.73 -0.64
C GLY A 271 5.98 -7.67 -2.09
N ARG A 272 5.08 -7.59 -3.08
CA ARG A 272 5.47 -7.43 -4.49
C ARG A 272 5.85 -5.98 -4.79
N LEU A 273 6.93 -5.79 -5.53
CA LEU A 273 7.28 -4.49 -6.11
C LEU A 273 6.29 -4.13 -7.23
N VAL A 274 5.61 -3.01 -7.08
CA VAL A 274 4.74 -2.41 -8.10
C VAL A 274 5.11 -0.94 -8.29
N GLU A 275 4.85 -0.40 -9.49
CA GLU A 275 5.02 1.00 -9.81
C GLU A 275 3.67 1.64 -10.15
N TYR A 276 3.36 2.73 -9.48
CA TYR A 276 2.16 3.55 -9.72
C TYR A 276 2.47 4.67 -10.70
N ASP A 277 1.45 5.11 -11.43
CA ASP A 277 1.52 6.22 -12.39
C ASP A 277 1.50 7.61 -11.73
N ILE A 278 2.14 7.77 -10.56
CA ILE A 278 2.17 9.01 -9.78
C ILE A 278 2.93 10.11 -10.52
N ASP A 279 2.31 11.27 -10.73
CA ASP A 279 2.95 12.45 -11.33
C ASP A 279 3.07 13.66 -10.39
N LYS A 280 2.52 13.57 -9.17
CA LYS A 280 2.56 14.68 -8.21
C LYS A 280 2.39 14.23 -6.76
N VAL A 281 3.24 14.74 -5.88
CA VAL A 281 2.97 14.78 -4.42
C VAL A 281 2.00 15.94 -4.16
N VAL A 282 0.80 15.64 -3.67
CA VAL A 282 -0.26 16.63 -3.36
C VAL A 282 -0.18 17.05 -1.90
N TYR A 283 0.14 16.10 -1.02
CA TYR A 283 0.34 16.29 0.41
C TYR A 283 1.37 15.27 0.92
N ASP A 284 2.23 15.66 1.86
CA ASP A 284 3.16 14.79 2.59
C ASP A 284 3.56 15.50 3.88
N GLU A 285 2.92 15.14 5.00
CA GLU A 285 3.19 15.70 6.32
C GLU A 285 3.10 14.61 7.40
N ASP A 286 3.81 14.81 8.51
CA ASP A 286 3.71 13.95 9.69
C ASP A 286 2.71 14.52 10.69
N SER A 287 1.69 13.74 11.06
CA SER A 287 0.78 14.04 12.17
C SER A 287 1.39 13.56 13.51
N PRO A 288 0.73 13.83 14.66
CA PRO A 288 1.11 13.21 15.93
C PRO A 288 1.03 11.67 15.94
N TYR A 289 0.34 11.08 14.96
CA TYR A 289 0.01 9.65 14.91
C TYR A 289 0.74 8.90 13.78
N GLN A 290 0.88 9.51 12.59
CA GLN A 290 1.31 8.81 11.37
C GLN A 290 1.87 9.78 10.31
N ASN A 291 2.62 9.25 9.33
CA ASN A 291 2.90 9.99 8.10
C ASN A 291 1.68 9.91 7.17
N ILE A 292 1.26 11.04 6.60
CA ILE A 292 0.09 11.15 5.72
C ILE A 292 0.57 11.67 4.37
N LYS A 293 0.43 10.85 3.32
CA LYS A 293 0.64 11.29 1.93
C LYS A 293 -0.64 11.28 1.15
N ILE A 294 -0.79 12.26 0.25
CA ILE A 294 -1.76 12.20 -0.83
C ILE A 294 -1.00 12.40 -2.13
N LEU A 295 -1.06 11.39 -3.02
CA LEU A 295 -0.33 11.34 -4.28
C LEU A 295 -1.29 11.32 -5.46
N HIS A 296 -0.99 12.03 -6.55
CA HIS A 296 -1.84 12.02 -7.75
C HIS A 296 -1.39 10.93 -8.72
N SER A 297 -2.23 9.93 -8.92
CA SER A 297 -2.19 8.98 -10.04
C SER A 297 -3.09 9.49 -11.18
N LYS A 298 -2.67 9.28 -12.43
CA LYS A 298 -3.44 9.70 -13.60
C LYS A 298 -4.69 8.84 -13.81
N GLN A 299 -4.61 7.55 -13.48
CA GLN A 299 -5.72 6.59 -13.61
C GLN A 299 -6.60 6.49 -12.35
N PHE A 300 -6.02 6.58 -11.15
CA PHE A 300 -6.73 6.41 -9.87
C PHE A 300 -7.17 7.75 -9.24
N GLY A 301 -6.66 8.88 -9.73
CA GLY A 301 -6.86 10.19 -9.11
C GLY A 301 -5.96 10.35 -7.89
N ASN A 302 -6.41 11.11 -6.89
CA ASN A 302 -5.64 11.23 -5.65
C ASN A 302 -5.74 9.93 -4.82
N ILE A 303 -4.61 9.48 -4.29
CA ILE A 303 -4.44 8.28 -3.46
C ILE A 303 -3.98 8.71 -2.06
N LEU A 304 -4.72 8.34 -1.02
CA LEU A 304 -4.34 8.46 0.38
C LEU A 304 -3.45 7.28 0.78
N ILE A 305 -2.29 7.60 1.37
CA ILE A 305 -1.31 6.63 1.86
C ILE A 305 -0.95 7.00 3.30
N LEU A 306 -1.17 6.08 4.25
CA LEU A 306 -0.91 6.30 5.68
C LEU A 306 0.22 5.38 6.15
N SER A 307 1.27 5.95 6.75
CA SER A 307 2.48 5.23 7.18
C SER A 307 3.15 4.34 6.11
N GLY A 308 2.84 4.58 4.83
CA GLY A 308 3.35 3.82 3.68
C GLY A 308 2.43 2.71 3.17
N ASP A 309 1.26 2.52 3.78
CA ASP A 309 0.20 1.62 3.32
C ASP A 309 -0.81 2.39 2.43
N VAL A 310 -1.36 1.75 1.40
CA VAL A 310 -2.31 2.39 0.46
C VAL A 310 -3.73 2.19 1.00
N ASN A 311 -4.34 3.27 1.51
CA ASN A 311 -5.65 3.18 2.15
C ASN A 311 -6.81 3.33 1.17
N LEU A 312 -6.78 4.36 0.31
CA LEU A 312 -7.89 4.62 -0.62
C LEU A 312 -7.51 5.61 -1.71
N ALA A 313 -7.93 5.35 -2.95
CA ALA A 313 -7.91 6.33 -4.04
C ALA A 313 -9.30 6.85 -4.40
N GLU A 314 -9.35 7.99 -5.11
CA GLU A 314 -10.58 8.53 -5.69
C GLU A 314 -11.29 7.58 -6.69
N SER A 315 -10.61 6.54 -7.18
CA SER A 315 -11.19 5.46 -8.00
C SER A 315 -11.95 4.39 -7.21
N ASP A 316 -11.76 4.33 -5.90
CA ASP A 316 -11.96 3.08 -5.15
C ASP A 316 -13.34 2.96 -4.51
N LEU A 317 -14.39 3.39 -5.22
CA LEU A 317 -15.77 3.17 -4.82
C LEU A 317 -16.09 1.68 -4.57
N ALA A 318 -15.32 0.77 -5.16
CA ALA A 318 -15.38 -0.67 -4.87
C ALA A 318 -15.07 -1.01 -3.40
N TYR A 319 -14.11 -0.33 -2.78
CA TYR A 319 -13.77 -0.47 -1.35
C TYR A 319 -14.95 -0.01 -0.49
N THR A 320 -15.39 1.25 -0.68
CA THR A 320 -16.50 1.85 0.07
C THR A 320 -17.78 1.03 -0.07
N ARG A 321 -18.06 0.51 -1.27
CA ARG A 321 -19.20 -0.37 -1.52
C ARG A 321 -19.09 -1.70 -0.78
N ALA A 322 -17.92 -2.36 -0.80
CA ALA A 322 -17.71 -3.65 -0.15
C ALA A 322 -17.84 -3.56 1.36
N ILE A 323 -17.18 -2.56 1.96
CA ILE A 323 -17.20 -2.33 3.42
C ILE A 323 -18.57 -1.82 3.93
N MET A 324 -19.48 -1.43 3.03
CA MET A 324 -20.90 -1.16 3.30
C MET A 324 -21.83 -2.36 2.99
N GLY A 325 -21.29 -3.58 2.89
CA GLY A 325 -22.08 -4.80 2.63
C GLY A 325 -22.49 -4.99 1.16
N SER A 326 -21.75 -4.42 0.22
CA SER A 326 -21.89 -4.60 -1.24
C SER A 326 -23.25 -4.20 -1.86
N GLY A 327 -24.07 -3.45 -1.11
CA GLY A 327 -25.42 -3.04 -1.51
C GLY A 327 -26.52 -4.04 -1.13
N LYS A 328 -26.25 -4.95 -0.18
CA LYS A 328 -27.23 -5.90 0.40
C LYS A 328 -28.01 -5.31 1.57
N GLU A 329 -27.57 -4.18 2.10
CA GLU A 329 -28.09 -3.55 3.32
C GLU A 329 -28.99 -2.34 3.01
N ASP A 330 -30.00 -2.11 3.84
CA ASP A 330 -30.78 -0.88 3.85
C ASP A 330 -30.35 -0.01 5.04
N TYR A 331 -29.77 1.15 4.73
CA TYR A 331 -29.30 2.15 5.69
C TYR A 331 -30.39 3.19 6.08
N SER A 332 -31.55 3.17 5.44
CA SER A 332 -32.63 4.13 5.69
C SER A 332 -33.15 4.04 7.13
N GLY A 333 -33.06 5.15 7.87
CA GLY A 333 -33.50 5.22 9.27
C GLY A 333 -32.63 4.44 10.28
N LYS A 334 -31.43 4.00 9.88
CA LYS A 334 -30.51 3.20 10.72
C LYS A 334 -29.56 4.04 11.56
N ASP A 335 -29.16 3.51 12.72
CA ASP A 335 -28.05 4.04 13.52
C ASP A 335 -26.75 3.32 13.14
N VAL A 336 -25.73 4.05 12.70
CA VAL A 336 -24.45 3.53 12.20
C VAL A 336 -23.27 4.09 12.99
N LEU A 337 -22.30 3.24 13.31
CA LEU A 337 -20.99 3.61 13.85
C LEU A 337 -19.90 3.31 12.82
N ILE A 338 -19.02 4.27 12.54
CA ILE A 338 -17.81 4.09 11.72
C ILE A 338 -16.60 4.31 12.64
N LEU A 339 -15.64 3.39 12.62
CA LEU A 339 -14.36 3.49 13.32
C LEU A 339 -13.27 3.77 12.28
N GLY A 340 -12.49 4.85 12.43
CA GLY A 340 -11.62 5.34 11.36
C GLY A 340 -12.44 6.03 10.25
N GLY A 341 -12.11 5.73 8.99
CA GLY A 341 -12.77 6.33 7.82
C GLY A 341 -12.52 7.82 7.63
N GLY A 342 -11.36 8.33 8.06
CA GLY A 342 -10.97 9.74 7.96
C GLY A 342 -10.91 10.30 6.53
N ASP A 343 -10.96 9.46 5.48
CA ASP A 343 -11.17 9.87 4.10
C ASP A 343 -12.59 10.40 3.84
N GLY A 344 -13.58 9.98 4.63
CA GLY A 344 -14.98 10.41 4.61
C GLY A 344 -15.87 9.73 3.56
N GLY A 345 -15.39 8.74 2.79
CA GLY A 345 -16.14 8.08 1.73
C GLY A 345 -17.35 7.30 2.23
N ILE A 346 -17.16 6.46 3.26
CA ILE A 346 -18.25 5.67 3.87
C ILE A 346 -19.31 6.61 4.45
N LEU A 347 -18.90 7.66 5.16
CA LEU A 347 -19.79 8.68 5.70
C LEU A 347 -20.60 9.38 4.58
N CYS A 348 -19.92 9.79 3.50
CA CYS A 348 -20.55 10.46 2.36
C CYS A 348 -21.59 9.57 1.67
N GLU A 349 -21.27 8.29 1.42
CA GLU A 349 -22.22 7.35 0.81
C GLU A 349 -23.41 7.03 1.73
N ILE A 350 -23.18 6.75 3.03
CA ILE A 350 -24.27 6.41 3.95
C ILE A 350 -25.21 7.60 4.16
N VAL A 351 -24.72 8.84 4.28
CA VAL A 351 -25.58 10.04 4.43
C VAL A 351 -26.59 10.18 3.29
N LYS A 352 -26.22 9.81 2.05
CA LYS A 352 -27.13 9.82 0.88
C LYS A 352 -28.30 8.85 1.03
N LEU A 353 -28.13 7.79 1.82
CA LEU A 353 -29.12 6.73 2.08
C LEU A 353 -30.10 7.06 3.23
N LYS A 354 -30.10 8.30 3.74
CA LYS A 354 -31.02 8.81 4.78
C LYS A 354 -31.00 7.97 6.08
N PRO A 355 -29.82 7.83 6.71
CA PRO A 355 -29.68 7.18 8.01
C PRO A 355 -30.40 8.01 9.08
N LYS A 356 -30.69 7.37 10.22
CA LYS A 356 -31.14 8.10 11.41
C LYS A 356 -29.97 8.85 12.05
N MET A 357 -28.81 8.21 12.17
CA MET A 357 -27.59 8.82 12.67
C MET A 357 -26.36 8.03 12.23
N VAL A 358 -25.36 8.70 11.66
CA VAL A 358 -24.00 8.16 11.47
C VAL A 358 -23.08 8.81 12.48
N THR A 359 -22.40 8.02 13.31
CA THR A 359 -21.32 8.51 14.17
C THR A 359 -20.00 7.96 13.62
N MET A 360 -19.13 8.82 13.11
CA MET A 360 -17.78 8.48 12.67
C MET A 360 -16.79 8.86 13.77
N VAL A 361 -15.80 8.01 14.05
CA VAL A 361 -14.82 8.22 15.12
C VAL A 361 -13.42 8.04 14.54
N GLU A 362 -12.75 9.16 14.29
CA GLU A 362 -11.42 9.24 13.66
C GLU A 362 -10.46 9.90 14.65
N ILE A 363 -9.24 9.35 14.77
CA ILE A 363 -8.24 9.83 15.73
C ILE A 363 -7.45 11.02 15.17
N ASP A 364 -7.29 11.10 13.84
CA ASP A 364 -6.36 12.02 13.19
C ASP A 364 -7.05 13.15 12.40
N GLN A 365 -7.13 14.32 13.04
CA GLN A 365 -7.62 15.56 12.42
C GLN A 365 -6.90 15.91 11.10
N MET A 366 -5.61 15.57 10.95
CA MET A 366 -4.85 15.89 9.73
C MET A 366 -5.23 14.99 8.55
N VAL A 367 -5.68 13.75 8.79
CA VAL A 367 -6.25 12.89 7.75
C VAL A 367 -7.55 13.51 7.22
N ILE A 368 -8.43 13.96 8.12
CA ILE A 368 -9.71 14.61 7.76
C ILE A 368 -9.47 15.91 6.98
N ASP A 369 -8.58 16.79 7.46
CA ASP A 369 -8.30 18.06 6.76
C ASP A 369 -7.59 17.84 5.41
N GLY A 370 -6.72 16.83 5.31
CA GLY A 370 -6.11 16.41 4.05
C GLY A 370 -7.15 15.91 3.05
N CYS A 371 -8.01 14.98 3.47
CA CYS A 371 -9.03 14.37 2.62
C CYS A 371 -10.13 15.35 2.22
N LYS A 372 -10.62 16.17 3.16
CA LYS A 372 -11.49 17.32 2.88
C LYS A 372 -10.89 18.29 1.87
N LYS A 373 -9.57 18.44 1.80
CA LYS A 373 -8.93 19.34 0.83
C LYS A 373 -8.67 18.70 -0.53
N TYR A 374 -8.32 17.41 -0.55
CA TYR A 374 -7.75 16.76 -1.73
C TYR A 374 -8.48 15.50 -2.22
N MET A 375 -9.30 14.82 -1.40
CA MET A 375 -10.05 13.60 -1.76
C MET A 375 -11.52 13.92 -2.05
N ARG A 376 -11.78 14.99 -2.81
CA ARG A 376 -13.14 15.53 -3.00
C ARG A 376 -14.08 14.62 -3.80
N LYS A 377 -13.57 13.73 -4.65
CA LYS A 377 -14.42 12.71 -5.30
C LYS A 377 -14.91 11.63 -4.32
N THR A 378 -14.18 11.42 -3.22
CA THR A 378 -14.50 10.46 -2.17
C THR A 378 -15.45 11.07 -1.14
N CYS A 379 -15.07 12.16 -0.47
CA CYS A 379 -15.85 12.75 0.62
C CYS A 379 -16.95 13.73 0.18
N GLY A 380 -16.89 14.27 -1.04
CA GLY A 380 -17.76 15.37 -1.45
C GLY A 380 -17.57 16.61 -0.58
N ASP A 381 -18.63 17.08 0.08
CA ASP A 381 -18.67 18.19 1.02
C ASP A 381 -19.01 17.76 2.47
N VAL A 382 -19.18 16.46 2.74
CA VAL A 382 -19.62 15.97 4.06
C VAL A 382 -18.65 16.29 5.19
N LEU A 383 -17.36 16.47 4.89
CA LEU A 383 -16.33 16.83 5.86
C LEU A 383 -16.20 18.35 6.08
N ASP A 384 -16.90 19.20 5.32
CA ASP A 384 -16.85 20.65 5.51
C ASP A 384 -17.52 21.09 6.82
N ASN A 385 -18.46 20.29 7.33
CA ASN A 385 -19.01 20.41 8.68
C ASN A 385 -18.91 19.06 9.38
N LEU A 386 -18.23 18.99 10.54
CA LEU A 386 -18.11 17.73 11.29
C LEU A 386 -19.41 17.26 11.97
N LYS A 387 -20.52 17.98 11.78
CA LYS A 387 -21.87 17.62 12.23
C LYS A 387 -22.91 18.12 11.24
N GLY A 388 -23.93 17.31 11.01
CA GLY A 388 -25.11 17.65 10.22
C GLY A 388 -26.36 16.94 10.76
N ASP A 389 -27.47 17.03 10.03
CA ASP A 389 -28.79 16.57 10.52
C ASP A 389 -28.84 15.09 10.90
N CYS A 390 -28.11 14.24 10.17
CA CYS A 390 -28.06 12.78 10.34
C CYS A 390 -26.65 12.22 10.57
N TYR A 391 -25.66 13.07 10.90
CA TYR A 391 -24.30 12.59 11.17
C TYR A 391 -23.49 13.47 12.12
N GLN A 392 -22.47 12.87 12.73
CA GLN A 392 -21.41 13.53 13.48
C GLN A 392 -20.08 12.81 13.30
N VAL A 393 -18.99 13.58 13.33
CA VAL A 393 -17.61 13.10 13.40
C VAL A 393 -17.05 13.46 14.77
N LEU A 394 -16.44 12.47 15.45
CA LEU A 394 -15.76 12.62 16.72
C LEU A 394 -14.25 12.47 16.48
N ILE A 395 -13.47 13.45 16.97
CA ILE A 395 -12.02 13.50 16.83
C ILE A 395 -11.39 12.93 18.10
N GLU A 396 -11.50 11.60 18.26
CA GLU A 396 -11.18 10.85 19.47
C GLU A 396 -10.65 9.45 19.07
N ASP A 397 -9.80 8.84 19.91
CA ASP A 397 -9.49 7.41 19.81
C ASP A 397 -10.80 6.59 19.96
N CYS A 398 -11.06 5.67 19.03
CA CYS A 398 -12.27 4.88 19.04
C CYS A 398 -12.39 3.91 20.24
N ILE A 399 -11.28 3.50 20.86
CA ILE A 399 -11.28 2.56 22.00
C ILE A 399 -11.99 3.15 23.23
N PRO A 400 -11.66 4.35 23.73
CA PRO A 400 -12.46 5.07 24.73
C PRO A 400 -13.93 5.25 24.34
N VAL A 401 -14.22 5.60 23.08
CA VAL A 401 -15.60 5.84 22.62
C VAL A 401 -16.44 4.56 22.63
N LEU A 402 -15.89 3.44 22.14
CA LEU A 402 -16.53 2.13 22.20
C LEU A 402 -16.79 1.68 23.64
N LYS A 403 -15.80 1.84 24.53
CA LYS A 403 -15.95 1.53 25.98
C LYS A 403 -17.06 2.38 26.62
N ARG A 404 -17.17 3.65 26.23
CA ARG A 404 -18.22 4.59 26.67
C ARG A 404 -19.62 4.12 26.19
N TYR A 405 -19.79 3.85 24.90
CA TYR A 405 -21.07 3.38 24.34
C TYR A 405 -21.50 2.02 24.88
N ALA A 406 -20.58 1.07 25.06
CA ALA A 406 -20.89 -0.22 25.69
C ALA A 406 -21.35 -0.06 27.16
N LYS A 407 -20.76 0.86 27.91
CA LYS A 407 -21.17 1.19 29.29
C LYS A 407 -22.53 1.89 29.36
N GLU A 408 -22.84 2.72 28.35
CA GLU A 408 -24.11 3.43 28.21
C GLU A 408 -25.25 2.53 27.68
N GLY A 409 -24.94 1.30 27.24
CA GLY A 409 -25.92 0.40 26.62
C GLY A 409 -26.37 0.87 25.24
N ARG A 410 -25.56 1.68 24.54
CA ARG A 410 -25.87 2.19 23.20
C ARG A 410 -25.54 1.13 22.15
N GLU A 411 -26.54 0.71 21.40
CA GLU A 411 -26.40 -0.23 20.27
C GLU A 411 -26.68 0.45 18.91
N PHE A 412 -26.01 -0.04 17.87
CA PHE A 412 -26.10 0.42 16.48
C PHE A 412 -26.59 -0.73 15.57
N ASP A 413 -27.33 -0.41 14.51
CA ASP A 413 -27.71 -1.41 13.49
C ASP A 413 -26.50 -1.92 12.71
N TYR A 414 -25.55 -1.02 12.46
CA TYR A 414 -24.33 -1.32 11.72
C TYR A 414 -23.10 -0.71 12.41
N VAL A 415 -22.04 -1.50 12.50
CA VAL A 415 -20.71 -1.04 12.94
C VAL A 415 -19.73 -1.33 11.81
N ILE A 416 -19.08 -0.29 11.29
CA ILE A 416 -18.13 -0.40 10.18
C ILE A 416 -16.75 -0.06 10.73
N ASN A 417 -15.85 -1.03 10.72
CA ASN A 417 -14.45 -0.84 11.09
C ASN A 417 -13.63 -0.54 9.82
N ASP A 418 -13.19 0.70 9.72
CA ASP A 418 -12.38 1.26 8.64
C ASP A 418 -11.09 1.87 9.21
N LEU A 419 -10.50 1.17 10.19
CA LEU A 419 -9.20 1.48 10.77
C LEU A 419 -8.07 1.00 9.85
N THR A 420 -6.89 1.61 10.03
CA THR A 420 -5.64 1.18 9.39
C THR A 420 -5.32 -0.30 9.70
N ALA A 421 -4.66 -1.00 8.78
CA ALA A 421 -4.41 -2.45 8.88
C ALA A 421 -3.71 -2.87 10.20
N VAL A 422 -2.82 -2.00 10.70
CA VAL A 422 -2.46 -1.95 12.12
C VAL A 422 -3.14 -0.72 12.72
N PRO A 423 -4.15 -0.86 13.59
CA PRO A 423 -4.82 0.30 14.17
C PRO A 423 -3.88 1.08 15.10
N ILE A 424 -4.08 2.39 15.19
CA ILE A 424 -3.22 3.27 15.99
C ILE A 424 -3.63 3.15 17.46
N SER A 425 -2.66 2.85 18.33
CA SER A 425 -2.83 2.89 19.78
C SER A 425 -2.00 4.01 20.41
N THR A 426 -2.57 4.69 21.39
CA THR A 426 -1.87 5.70 22.22
C THR A 426 -1.25 5.08 23.48
N SER A 427 -1.44 3.78 23.70
CA SER A 427 -0.97 3.04 24.89
C SER A 427 0.23 2.15 24.56
N PRO A 428 1.24 2.06 25.44
CA PRO A 428 2.42 1.21 25.21
C PRO A 428 2.21 -0.28 25.60
N GLU A 429 0.99 -0.70 25.95
CA GLU A 429 0.68 -1.95 26.68
C GLU A 429 -0.08 -3.00 25.84
N GLU A 430 0.08 -3.02 24.52
CA GLU A 430 -0.52 -4.04 23.66
C GLU A 430 0.45 -5.18 23.38
N ASP A 431 0.41 -6.21 24.24
CA ASP A 431 1.27 -7.39 24.19
C ASP A 431 1.17 -8.22 22.89
N SER A 432 0.18 -7.96 22.03
CA SER A 432 0.05 -8.57 20.69
C SER A 432 -0.96 -7.82 19.81
N THR A 433 -0.61 -7.58 18.54
CA THR A 433 -1.51 -7.03 17.50
C THR A 433 -2.85 -7.77 17.43
N TRP A 434 -2.83 -9.10 17.59
CA TRP A 434 -4.04 -9.93 17.51
C TRP A 434 -4.97 -9.73 18.71
N GLU A 435 -4.43 -9.48 19.90
CA GLU A 435 -5.23 -9.16 21.09
C GLU A 435 -5.85 -7.76 20.98
N PHE A 436 -5.18 -6.82 20.31
CA PHE A 436 -5.75 -5.49 20.04
C PHE A 436 -6.88 -5.55 19.00
N LEU A 437 -6.70 -6.28 17.90
CA LEU A 437 -7.78 -6.54 16.94
C LEU A 437 -8.96 -7.26 17.61
N ARG A 438 -8.70 -8.23 18.48
CA ARG A 438 -9.74 -8.91 19.28
C ARG A 438 -10.46 -7.94 20.24
N LEU A 439 -9.75 -6.99 20.86
CA LEU A 439 -10.34 -5.96 21.71
C LEU A 439 -11.30 -5.06 20.92
N ILE A 440 -10.90 -4.62 19.72
CA ILE A 440 -11.75 -3.81 18.82
C ILE A 440 -13.00 -4.60 18.41
N LEU A 441 -12.84 -5.87 18.00
CA LEU A 441 -13.94 -6.76 17.64
C LEU A 441 -14.92 -6.97 18.81
N ASP A 442 -14.41 -7.28 20.00
CA ASP A 442 -15.21 -7.58 21.19
C ASP A 442 -16.00 -6.35 21.67
N LEU A 443 -15.38 -5.16 21.63
CA LEU A 443 -16.05 -3.90 21.90
C LEU A 443 -17.07 -3.53 20.82
N SER A 444 -16.76 -3.76 19.54
CA SER A 444 -17.69 -3.52 18.42
C SER A 444 -18.92 -4.41 18.53
N MET A 445 -18.77 -5.68 18.88
CA MET A 445 -19.89 -6.57 19.13
C MET A 445 -20.75 -6.11 20.31
N LYS A 446 -20.16 -5.53 21.37
CA LYS A 446 -20.93 -5.02 22.54
C LYS A 446 -21.82 -3.83 22.21
N VAL A 447 -21.52 -3.08 21.16
CA VAL A 447 -22.34 -1.95 20.67
C VAL A 447 -23.11 -2.27 19.39
N LEU A 448 -23.09 -3.52 18.91
CA LEU A 448 -23.89 -3.96 17.77
C LEU A 448 -25.25 -4.48 18.25
N LYS A 449 -26.36 -4.14 17.59
CA LYS A 449 -27.67 -4.76 17.87
C LYS A 449 -27.63 -6.28 17.64
N GLN A 450 -28.57 -7.01 18.25
CA GLN A 450 -28.65 -8.48 18.11
C GLN A 450 -28.91 -8.95 16.66
N ASP A 451 -29.58 -8.14 15.85
CA ASP A 451 -29.88 -8.33 14.43
C ASP A 451 -28.98 -7.48 13.50
N GLY A 452 -28.03 -6.74 14.09
CA GLY A 452 -27.10 -5.88 13.36
C GLY A 452 -25.96 -6.65 12.67
N LYS A 453 -25.25 -5.96 11.77
CA LYS A 453 -24.05 -6.47 11.10
C LYS A 453 -22.84 -5.57 11.33
N TYR A 454 -21.69 -6.20 11.45
CA TYR A 454 -20.39 -5.57 11.44
C TYR A 454 -19.70 -5.81 10.10
N PHE A 455 -19.07 -4.76 9.57
CA PHE A 455 -18.30 -4.81 8.33
C PHE A 455 -16.88 -4.32 8.56
N THR A 456 -15.91 -4.90 7.86
CA THR A 456 -14.51 -4.47 7.91
C THR A 456 -13.77 -4.89 6.66
N GLN A 457 -12.75 -4.13 6.29
CA GLN A 457 -11.65 -4.64 5.48
C GLN A 457 -10.88 -5.72 6.28
N GLY A 458 -10.38 -6.74 5.59
CA GLY A 458 -9.66 -7.87 6.19
C GLY A 458 -8.16 -7.81 5.90
N ASN A 459 -7.75 -8.36 4.76
CA ASN A 459 -6.37 -8.31 4.28
C ASN A 459 -6.28 -8.74 2.80
N CYS A 460 -5.08 -8.69 2.20
CA CYS A 460 -4.76 -9.33 0.93
C CYS A 460 -5.09 -10.83 0.95
N VAL A 461 -5.71 -11.33 -0.13
CA VAL A 461 -6.10 -12.74 -0.29
C VAL A 461 -4.92 -13.73 -0.20
N ASN A 462 -3.70 -13.29 -0.48
CA ASN A 462 -2.50 -14.13 -0.43
C ASN A 462 -1.97 -14.34 1.00
N LEU A 463 -2.34 -13.48 1.97
CA LEU A 463 -1.88 -13.56 3.36
C LEU A 463 -2.76 -14.51 4.18
N THR A 464 -2.83 -15.77 3.75
CA THR A 464 -3.72 -16.81 4.31
C THR A 464 -3.50 -17.07 5.80
N GLU A 465 -2.26 -17.04 6.28
CA GLU A 465 -1.94 -17.17 7.71
C GLU A 465 -2.50 -16.01 8.53
N ALA A 466 -2.36 -14.76 8.06
CA ALA A 466 -2.89 -13.58 8.72
C ALA A 466 -4.43 -13.57 8.74
N LEU A 467 -5.06 -13.96 7.61
CA LEU A 467 -6.52 -14.13 7.54
C LEU A 467 -7.01 -15.22 8.50
N SER A 468 -6.28 -16.33 8.65
CA SER A 468 -6.63 -17.39 9.61
C SER A 468 -6.48 -16.96 11.07
N LEU A 469 -5.44 -16.20 11.40
CA LEU A 469 -5.21 -15.65 12.74
C LEU A 469 -6.25 -14.58 13.12
N TYR A 470 -6.71 -13.81 12.12
CA TYR A 470 -7.86 -12.90 12.27
C TYR A 470 -9.16 -13.67 12.54
N GLU A 471 -9.44 -14.72 11.75
CA GLU A 471 -10.63 -15.58 11.91
C GLU A 471 -10.64 -16.31 13.27
N GLU A 472 -9.48 -16.66 13.83
CA GLU A 472 -9.38 -17.19 15.20
C GLU A 472 -9.89 -16.18 16.25
N GLN A 473 -9.65 -14.88 16.07
CA GLN A 473 -10.10 -13.87 17.03
C GLN A 473 -11.63 -13.73 17.05
N LEU A 474 -12.31 -13.98 15.93
CA LEU A 474 -13.79 -14.02 15.87
C LEU A 474 -14.37 -15.13 16.76
N GLY A 475 -13.63 -16.22 16.98
CA GLY A 475 -14.00 -17.28 17.92
C GLY A 475 -13.79 -16.94 19.40
N ARG A 476 -13.17 -15.79 19.73
CA ARG A 476 -12.72 -15.40 21.07
C ARG A 476 -13.43 -14.15 21.62
N LEU A 477 -14.62 -13.84 21.11
CA LEU A 477 -15.44 -12.69 21.49
C LEU A 477 -16.45 -13.06 22.61
N TYR A 478 -17.02 -12.07 23.31
CA TYR A 478 -17.94 -12.28 24.44
C TYR A 478 -19.25 -12.99 24.07
N CYS A 479 -19.62 -12.99 22.78
CA CYS A 479 -20.79 -13.68 22.25
C CYS A 479 -20.41 -14.49 21.00
N PRO A 480 -21.08 -15.63 20.73
CA PRO A 480 -20.88 -16.37 19.49
C PRO A 480 -21.29 -15.53 18.29
N VAL A 481 -20.43 -15.50 17.27
CA VAL A 481 -20.66 -14.82 15.99
C VAL A 481 -20.63 -15.81 14.84
N GLU A 482 -21.20 -15.39 13.72
CA GLU A 482 -21.06 -16.03 12.41
C GLU A 482 -20.52 -14.97 11.44
N PHE A 483 -19.82 -15.41 10.39
CA PHE A 483 -19.24 -14.49 9.42
C PHE A 483 -19.29 -15.04 8.00
N SER A 484 -19.18 -14.13 7.03
CA SER A 484 -18.90 -14.42 5.63
C SER A 484 -17.80 -13.49 5.14
N LYS A 485 -17.12 -13.88 4.06
CA LYS A 485 -16.07 -13.07 3.44
C LYS A 485 -16.25 -12.99 1.93
N GLU A 486 -15.97 -11.83 1.35
CA GLU A 486 -15.99 -11.59 -0.09
C GLU A 486 -14.62 -11.08 -0.57
N ILE A 487 -14.20 -11.53 -1.76
CA ILE A 487 -12.96 -11.10 -2.42
C ILE A 487 -13.32 -9.99 -3.40
N VAL A 488 -12.64 -8.86 -3.29
CA VAL A 488 -12.96 -7.62 -4.02
C VAL A 488 -11.71 -7.12 -4.74
N CYS A 489 -11.91 -6.67 -5.97
CA CYS A 489 -10.91 -5.93 -6.72
C CYS A 489 -11.06 -4.43 -6.40
N VAL A 490 -10.15 -3.90 -5.59
CA VAL A 490 -10.04 -2.46 -5.32
C VAL A 490 -9.05 -1.89 -6.34
N PRO A 491 -9.45 -0.93 -7.21
CA PRO A 491 -8.64 -0.53 -8.37
C PRO A 491 -7.21 -0.11 -8.03
N SER A 492 -7.01 0.75 -7.02
CA SER A 492 -5.68 1.24 -6.69
C SER A 492 -4.81 0.22 -5.94
N TYR A 493 -5.36 -0.82 -5.30
CA TYR A 493 -4.59 -1.73 -4.45
C TYR A 493 -3.60 -2.62 -5.21
N LEU A 494 -3.81 -2.82 -6.53
CA LEU A 494 -3.03 -3.73 -7.38
C LEU A 494 -2.94 -5.17 -6.83
N GLU A 495 -3.91 -5.55 -6.01
CA GLU A 495 -4.10 -6.88 -5.42
C GLU A 495 -5.56 -7.13 -5.04
N LEU A 496 -5.92 -8.39 -4.78
CA LEU A 496 -7.27 -8.77 -4.37
C LEU A 496 -7.41 -8.74 -2.85
N TRP A 497 -8.42 -8.03 -2.36
CA TRP A 497 -8.65 -7.81 -0.94
C TRP A 497 -9.84 -8.61 -0.41
N VAL A 498 -9.74 -9.08 0.83
CA VAL A 498 -10.82 -9.78 1.54
C VAL A 498 -11.57 -8.79 2.42
N PHE A 499 -12.89 -8.77 2.34
CA PHE A 499 -13.78 -8.04 3.24
C PHE A 499 -14.60 -9.02 4.07
N TYR A 500 -14.87 -8.69 5.33
CA TYR A 500 -15.66 -9.52 6.24
C TYR A 500 -17.00 -8.87 6.57
N THR A 501 -18.05 -9.70 6.60
CA THR A 501 -19.34 -9.40 7.23
C THR A 501 -19.50 -10.32 8.42
N VAL A 502 -19.72 -9.77 9.61
CA VAL A 502 -19.86 -10.53 10.88
C VAL A 502 -21.21 -10.18 11.53
N TRP A 503 -21.91 -11.16 12.08
CA TRP A 503 -23.15 -10.94 12.83
C TRP A 503 -23.20 -11.81 14.08
N LYS A 504 -23.99 -11.39 15.06
CA LYS A 504 -24.23 -12.18 16.27
C LYS A 504 -25.04 -13.42 15.92
N LYS A 505 -24.62 -14.59 16.42
CA LYS A 505 -25.40 -15.81 16.26
C LYS A 505 -26.74 -15.66 16.97
N ALA A 506 -27.80 -16.23 16.39
CA ALA A 506 -29.11 -16.25 17.01
C ALA A 506 -29.04 -16.87 18.41
N LYS A 507 -29.78 -16.30 19.37
CA LYS A 507 -29.91 -16.87 20.71
C LYS A 507 -30.66 -18.21 20.60
N PRO A 508 -30.19 -19.28 21.27
CA PRO A 508 -30.86 -20.58 21.28
C PRO A 508 -32.18 -20.54 22.06
#